data_AF-A0A5J4UYG5-F1
#
_entry.id   AF-A0A5J4UYG5-F1
#
_cell.length_a   1.000
_cell.length_b   1.000
_cell.length_c   1.000
_cell.angle_alpha   90.00
_cell.angle_beta   90.00
_cell.angle_gamma   90.00
#
_symmetry.space_group_name_H-M   'P 1'
#
loop_
_entity.id
_entity.type
_entity.pdbx_description
1 polymer ?
#
loop_
_entity_poly.entity_id
_entity_poly.type
_entity_poly.pdbx_seq_one_letter_code
_entity_poly.pdbx_strand_id
1 'polypeptide(L)'
;MAQINPNTANYSQGLRISRSAAGCGIYIGTGLTIGLSSESGAANRGLRISADGNTLTFNGSVIAGTGATNGATNGSVNYSAGNPILWGVNSVDTNGGFYSDGPKVYWRAKPITLCAVPP
;
A
#
# COMPACT_ATOMS: atom_id res chain seq x y z
N MET A 1 21.45 2.37 25.18
CA MET A 1 20.96 1.62 24.00
C MET A 1 20.89 0.16 24.38
N ALA A 2 19.82 -0.55 24.05
CA ALA A 2 19.74 -2.00 24.24
C ALA A 2 20.01 -2.67 22.89
N GLN A 3 20.94 -3.62 22.87
CA GLN A 3 21.35 -4.34 21.66
C GLN A 3 21.34 -5.84 21.94
N ILE A 4 20.78 -6.59 21.01
CA ILE A 4 20.72 -8.05 21.08
C ILE A 4 21.45 -8.60 19.84
N ASN A 5 22.42 -9.48 20.10
CA ASN A 5 23.29 -10.10 19.11
C ASN A 5 23.99 -9.12 18.13
N PRO A 6 24.62 -8.02 18.61
CA PRO A 6 25.44 -7.19 17.76
C PRO A 6 26.79 -7.87 17.45
N ASN A 7 27.23 -7.85 16.20
CA ASN A 7 28.62 -8.14 15.81
C ASN A 7 29.48 -6.87 15.70
N THR A 8 28.86 -5.68 15.56
CA THR A 8 29.51 -4.37 15.70
C THR A 8 28.55 -3.35 16.34
N ALA A 9 28.98 -2.10 16.49
CA ALA A 9 28.10 -1.00 16.93
C ALA A 9 27.13 -0.49 15.84
N ASN A 10 27.19 -1.01 14.60
CA ASN A 10 26.40 -0.53 13.46
C ASN A 10 24.91 -0.90 13.57
N TYR A 11 24.01 0.05 13.27
CA TYR A 11 22.55 -0.14 13.31
C TYR A 11 22.00 -1.17 12.32
N SER A 12 22.78 -1.54 11.30
CA SER A 12 22.41 -2.55 10.30
C SER A 12 22.61 -4.00 10.76
N GLN A 13 22.74 -4.24 12.07
CA GLN A 13 23.04 -5.57 12.62
C GLN A 13 22.26 -5.82 13.91
N GLY A 14 21.71 -7.04 14.06
CA GLY A 14 20.97 -7.47 15.25
C GLY A 14 19.63 -6.74 15.44
N LEU A 15 19.13 -6.73 16.67
CA LEU A 15 17.98 -5.95 17.12
C LEU A 15 18.46 -4.84 18.06
N ARG A 16 18.10 -3.59 17.77
CA ARG A 16 18.50 -2.43 18.59
C ARG A 16 17.32 -1.56 18.94
N ILE A 17 17.24 -1.17 20.21
CA ILE A 17 16.35 -0.11 20.70
C ILE A 17 17.23 1.08 21.10
N SER A 18 17.11 2.16 20.33
CA SER A 18 17.93 3.36 20.49
C SER A 18 17.07 4.57 20.81
N ARG A 19 17.62 5.45 21.65
CA ARG A 19 17.12 6.79 21.92
C ARG A 19 18.32 7.72 21.98
N SER A 20 18.35 8.70 21.10
CA SER A 20 19.38 9.71 20.96
C SER A 20 18.73 11.08 20.72
N ALA A 21 19.49 12.17 20.87
CA ALA A 21 19.06 13.50 20.45
C ALA A 21 18.75 13.56 18.94
N ALA A 22 19.40 12.71 18.14
CA ALA A 22 19.18 12.60 16.69
C ALA A 22 17.98 11.73 16.30
N GLY A 23 17.32 11.07 17.26
CA GLY A 23 16.17 10.21 17.00
C GLY A 23 16.10 8.98 17.89
N CYS A 24 14.92 8.38 17.95
CA CYS A 24 14.66 7.12 18.62
C CYS A 24 14.05 6.12 17.63
N GLY A 25 14.27 4.82 17.86
CA GLY A 25 13.76 3.80 16.96
C GLY A 25 14.16 2.38 17.31
N ILE A 26 13.52 1.45 16.60
CA ILE A 26 13.83 0.02 16.60
C ILE A 26 14.50 -0.31 15.27
N TYR A 27 15.73 -0.82 15.31
CA TYR A 27 16.52 -1.13 14.13
C TYR A 27 16.69 -2.65 14.02
N ILE A 28 16.47 -3.18 12.82
CA ILE A 28 16.61 -4.60 12.47
C ILE A 28 17.57 -4.73 11.29
N GLY A 29 18.62 -5.54 11.42
CA GLY A 29 19.73 -5.53 10.47
C GLY A 29 19.44 -6.01 9.04
N THR A 30 18.45 -6.87 8.82
CA THR A 30 18.25 -7.55 7.53
C THR A 30 16.78 -7.72 7.13
N GLY A 31 15.88 -6.88 7.65
CA GLY A 31 14.44 -6.97 7.45
C GLY A 31 13.68 -7.48 8.68
N LEU A 32 12.35 -7.40 8.66
CA LEU A 32 11.47 -7.74 9.77
C LEU A 32 10.50 -8.85 9.35
N THR A 33 10.27 -9.83 10.23
CA THR A 33 9.16 -10.79 10.09
C THR A 33 8.44 -10.90 11.42
N ILE A 34 7.13 -10.67 11.43
CA ILE A 34 6.24 -10.90 12.57
C ILE A 34 5.20 -11.94 12.15
N GLY A 35 5.21 -13.08 12.80
CA GLY A 35 4.31 -14.20 12.49
C GLY A 35 4.44 -15.31 13.51
N LEU A 36 3.75 -16.41 13.27
CA LEU A 36 3.85 -17.59 14.11
C LEU A 36 5.23 -18.24 13.94
N SER A 37 5.78 -18.80 15.03
CA SER A 37 7.08 -19.48 15.00
C SER A 37 7.09 -20.64 14.00
N SER A 38 5.97 -21.36 13.87
CA SER A 38 5.76 -22.43 12.88
C SER A 38 5.82 -21.95 11.42
N GLU A 39 5.68 -20.65 11.17
CA GLU A 39 5.67 -20.05 9.84
C GLU A 39 6.94 -19.23 9.55
N SER A 40 7.92 -19.23 10.46
CA SER A 40 9.14 -18.43 10.36
C SER A 40 9.89 -18.62 9.03
N GLY A 41 9.92 -19.84 8.48
CA GLY A 41 10.55 -20.16 7.20
C GLY A 41 9.67 -19.96 5.96
N ALA A 42 8.37 -19.76 6.11
CA ALA A 42 7.45 -19.64 4.99
C ALA A 42 7.44 -18.19 4.48
N ALA A 43 8.00 -17.89 3.30
CA ALA A 43 8.20 -16.52 2.78
C ALA A 43 6.92 -15.68 2.55
N ASN A 44 5.72 -16.27 2.65
CA ASN A 44 4.41 -15.65 2.38
C ASN A 44 3.44 -15.69 3.58
N ARG A 45 3.95 -15.53 4.80
CA ARG A 45 3.20 -15.62 6.07
C ARG A 45 3.60 -14.49 7.01
N GLY A 46 2.64 -13.89 7.68
CA GLY A 46 2.86 -12.80 8.62
C GLY A 46 3.17 -11.45 7.96
N LEU A 47 3.58 -10.48 8.79
CA LEU A 47 3.98 -9.14 8.38
C LEU A 47 5.48 -9.13 8.09
N ARG A 48 5.88 -8.72 6.87
CA ARG A 48 7.29 -8.70 6.48
C ARG A 48 7.75 -7.39 5.88
N ILE A 49 8.94 -6.95 6.28
CA ILE A 49 9.73 -5.90 5.61
C ILE A 49 10.93 -6.59 4.96
N SER A 50 11.15 -6.37 3.66
CA SER A 50 12.29 -6.90 2.93
C SER A 50 13.63 -6.42 3.47
N ALA A 51 14.70 -7.16 3.19
CA ALA A 51 16.03 -6.85 3.70
C ALA A 51 16.58 -5.50 3.20
N ASP A 52 16.18 -5.08 2.00
CA ASP A 52 16.50 -3.77 1.42
C ASP A 52 15.60 -2.64 1.93
N GLY A 53 14.60 -2.94 2.76
CA GLY A 53 13.66 -1.99 3.33
C GLY A 53 12.60 -1.45 2.36
N ASN A 54 12.57 -1.91 1.10
CA ASN A 54 11.72 -1.31 0.06
C ASN A 54 10.34 -1.95 -0.04
N THR A 55 10.12 -3.16 0.48
CA THR A 55 8.88 -3.91 0.31
C THR A 55 8.29 -4.32 1.66
N LEU A 56 7.04 -3.94 1.90
CA LEU A 56 6.21 -4.36 3.02
C LEU A 56 5.14 -5.32 2.51
N THR A 57 4.97 -6.48 3.16
CA THR A 57 3.97 -7.49 2.79
C THR A 57 3.21 -8.04 3.99
N PHE A 58 1.99 -8.53 3.76
CA PHE A 58 1.24 -9.35 4.72
C PHE A 58 0.71 -10.62 4.05
N ASN A 59 1.07 -11.77 4.59
CA ASN A 59 0.68 -13.09 4.06
C ASN A 59 0.97 -13.26 2.54
N GLY A 60 2.10 -12.72 2.08
CA GLY A 60 2.52 -12.78 0.68
C GLY A 60 1.94 -11.67 -0.22
N SER A 61 0.96 -10.91 0.25
CA SER A 61 0.44 -9.74 -0.46
C SER A 61 1.28 -8.51 -0.17
N VAL A 62 1.75 -7.83 -1.21
CA VAL A 62 2.49 -6.57 -1.06
C VAL A 62 1.54 -5.48 -0.59
N ILE A 63 1.90 -4.78 0.48
CA ILE A 63 1.17 -3.62 1.01
C ILE A 63 1.78 -2.32 0.44
N ALA A 64 3.11 -2.25 0.39
CA ALA A 64 3.83 -1.11 -0.16
C ALA A 64 5.19 -1.55 -0.71
N GLY A 65 5.61 -0.95 -1.82
CA GLY A 65 6.98 -1.07 -2.29
C GLY A 65 7.20 -0.54 -3.71
N THR A 66 8.47 -0.38 -4.09
CA THR A 66 8.88 0.06 -5.43
C THR A 66 8.33 -0.89 -6.49
N GLY A 67 7.54 -0.36 -7.44
CA GLY A 67 6.95 -1.16 -8.51
C GLY A 67 5.81 -2.08 -8.06
N ALA A 68 5.28 -1.92 -6.84
CA ALA A 68 4.12 -2.67 -6.37
C ALA A 68 2.84 -2.21 -7.10
N THR A 69 2.53 -2.84 -8.23
CA THR A 69 1.24 -2.68 -8.93
C THR A 69 0.08 -3.37 -8.21
N ASN A 70 0.39 -4.40 -7.41
CA ASN A 70 -0.61 -5.36 -6.89
C ASN A 70 -0.93 -5.23 -5.39
N GLY A 71 -0.39 -4.21 -4.71
CA GLY A 71 -0.83 -3.84 -3.35
C GLY A 71 -1.95 -2.80 -3.32
N ALA A 72 -2.16 -2.15 -4.47
CA ALA A 72 -3.17 -1.14 -4.71
C ALA A 72 -4.28 -1.67 -5.62
N THR A 73 -4.64 -2.96 -5.52
CA THR A 73 -5.76 -3.54 -6.31
C THR A 73 -7.10 -2.85 -6.01
N ASN A 74 -7.14 -1.93 -5.05
CA ASN A 74 -8.09 -0.82 -5.01
C ASN A 74 -7.51 0.37 -4.23
N GLY A 75 -6.99 1.38 -4.93
CA GLY A 75 -6.85 2.73 -4.37
C GLY A 75 -5.71 2.99 -3.39
N SER A 76 -4.44 2.85 -3.80
CA SER A 76 -3.33 3.54 -3.12
C SER A 76 -3.28 5.03 -3.49
N VAL A 77 -4.38 5.74 -3.27
CA VAL A 77 -4.47 7.16 -2.90
C VAL A 77 -5.76 7.27 -2.07
N ASN A 78 -5.63 7.01 -0.77
CA ASN A 78 -6.76 6.91 0.14
C ASN A 78 -7.04 8.28 0.77
N TYR A 79 -7.76 9.17 0.09
CA TYR A 79 -8.38 10.39 0.68
C TYR A 79 -9.60 10.94 -0.08
N SER A 80 -10.48 10.08 -0.61
CA SER A 80 -11.88 10.49 -0.81
C SER A 80 -12.81 9.35 -0.45
N ALA A 81 -13.21 9.28 0.82
CA ALA A 81 -14.41 8.57 1.21
C ALA A 81 -15.58 9.15 0.38
N GLY A 82 -16.01 8.40 -0.63
CA GLY A 82 -17.23 8.68 -1.38
C GLY A 82 -17.12 8.74 -2.90
N ASN A 83 -15.94 8.95 -3.51
CA ASN A 83 -15.77 8.92 -4.98
C ASN A 83 -14.29 8.79 -5.38
N PRO A 84 -13.73 7.58 -5.54
CA PRO A 84 -12.42 7.42 -6.15
C PRO A 84 -12.55 7.55 -7.67
N ILE A 85 -12.08 8.66 -8.24
CA ILE A 85 -11.74 8.71 -9.67
C ILE A 85 -10.46 7.90 -9.82
N LEU A 86 -10.61 6.64 -10.24
CA LEU A 86 -9.51 5.74 -10.49
C LEU A 86 -8.76 6.22 -11.75
N TRP A 87 -7.61 6.87 -11.57
CA TRP A 87 -6.78 7.29 -12.70
C TRP A 87 -5.94 6.11 -13.22
N GLY A 88 -5.82 5.98 -14.53
CA GLY A 88 -4.93 4.99 -15.17
C GLY A 88 -5.42 3.53 -15.20
N VAL A 89 -6.65 3.23 -14.75
CA VAL A 89 -7.26 1.89 -14.84
C VAL A 89 -8.65 2.01 -15.45
N ASN A 90 -8.94 1.18 -16.47
CA ASN A 90 -10.26 1.13 -17.09
C ASN A 90 -11.28 0.61 -16.07
N SER A 91 -12.14 1.48 -15.57
CA SER A 91 -13.29 1.07 -14.77
C SER A 91 -14.48 0.86 -15.71
N VAL A 92 -14.84 -0.42 -15.91
CA VAL A 92 -16.06 -0.81 -16.62
C VAL A 92 -17.27 -0.95 -15.69
N ASP A 93 -17.07 -0.71 -14.39
CA ASP A 93 -18.18 -0.69 -13.43
C ASP A 93 -19.07 0.53 -13.71
N THR A 94 -20.38 0.30 -13.66
CA THR A 94 -21.40 1.32 -13.87
C THR A 94 -21.85 1.96 -12.56
N ASN A 95 -21.41 1.47 -11.40
CA ASN A 95 -21.72 2.04 -10.09
C ASN A 95 -20.82 3.25 -9.76
N GLY A 96 -21.22 4.43 -10.22
CA GLY A 96 -20.52 5.70 -9.96
C GLY A 96 -20.81 6.75 -11.04
N GLY A 97 -20.64 8.04 -10.72
CA GLY A 97 -20.95 9.14 -11.64
C GLY A 97 -19.95 9.34 -12.80
N PHE A 98 -18.72 8.87 -12.65
CA PHE A 98 -17.66 8.99 -13.65
C PHE A 98 -16.97 7.63 -13.89
N TYR A 99 -16.56 7.35 -15.12
CA TYR A 99 -15.75 6.18 -15.50
C TYR A 99 -14.74 6.53 -16.60
N SER A 100 -13.74 5.67 -16.84
CA SER A 100 -12.69 5.87 -17.86
C SER A 100 -12.45 4.60 -18.69
N ASP A 101 -12.12 4.76 -19.97
CA ASP A 101 -11.74 3.66 -20.90
C ASP A 101 -10.26 3.72 -21.31
N GLY A 102 -9.47 4.42 -20.50
CA GLY A 102 -8.03 4.61 -20.68
C GLY A 102 -7.76 6.08 -20.96
N PRO A 103 -7.78 6.53 -22.22
CA PRO A 103 -7.50 7.93 -22.56
C PRO A 103 -8.67 8.89 -22.32
N LYS A 104 -9.91 8.41 -22.14
CA LYS A 104 -11.09 9.28 -21.99
C LYS A 104 -11.75 9.09 -20.63
N VAL A 105 -12.34 10.18 -20.12
CA VAL A 105 -13.18 10.21 -18.91
C VAL A 105 -14.60 10.54 -19.34
N TYR A 106 -15.55 9.76 -18.84
CA TYR A 106 -16.98 9.88 -19.12
C TYR A 106 -17.73 10.24 -17.85
N TRP A 107 -18.72 11.12 -17.98
CA TRP A 107 -19.75 11.37 -16.97
C TRP A 107 -21.04 10.60 -17.29
N ARG A 108 -21.71 10.05 -16.29
CA ARG A 108 -23.06 9.51 -16.46
C ARG A 108 -24.06 10.66 -16.50
N ALA A 109 -24.41 11.13 -17.69
CA ALA A 109 -25.57 11.97 -17.87
C ALA A 109 -26.84 11.10 -17.81
N LYS A 110 -27.79 11.43 -16.92
CA LYS A 110 -29.15 10.86 -17.00
C LYS A 110 -29.89 11.50 -18.20
N PRO A 111 -30.74 10.76 -18.93
CA PRO A 111 -31.60 11.37 -19.94
C PRO A 111 -32.47 12.46 -19.29
N ILE A 112 -32.46 13.66 -19.86
CA ILE A 112 -33.39 14.73 -19.49
C ILE A 112 -34.50 14.73 -20.55
N THR A 113 -35.73 14.47 -20.11
CA THR A 113 -36.90 14.61 -20.98
C THR A 113 -37.19 16.10 -21.13
N LEU A 114 -37.06 16.62 -22.36
CA LEU A 114 -37.49 17.96 -22.71
C LEU A 114 -38.89 17.86 -23.31
N CYS A 115 -39.88 18.48 -22.66
CA CYS A 115 -41.20 18.65 -23.24
C CYS A 115 -41.16 19.78 -24.27
N ALA A 116 -41.83 19.59 -25.41
CA ALA A 116 -42.04 20.67 -26.35
C ALA A 116 -42.99 21.70 -25.73
N VAL A 117 -42.58 22.98 -25.71
CA VAL A 117 -43.48 24.09 -25.41
C VAL A 117 -44.17 24.46 -26.73
N PRO A 118 -45.50 24.39 -26.83
CA PRO A 118 -46.23 24.85 -28.01
C PRO A 118 -45.97 26.36 -28.26
N PRO A 119 -45.94 26.81 -29.53
CA PRO A 119 -45.69 28.20 -29.89
C PRO A 119 -46.76 29.17 -29.39
#